data_AF-A0A1V3X4L5-F1
#
_entry.id   AF-A0A1V3X4L5-F1
#
_cell.length_a   1.000
_cell.length_b   1.000
_cell.length_c   1.000
_cell.angle_alpha   90.00
_cell.angle_beta   90.00
_cell.angle_gamma   90.00
#
_symmetry.space_group_name_H-M   'P 1'
#
loop_
_entity.id
_entity.type
_entity.pdbx_description
1 polymer ?
#
loop_
_entity_poly.entity_id
_entity_poly.type
_entity_poly.pdbx_seq_one_letter_code
_entity_poly.pdbx_strand_id
1 'polypeptide(L)'
;MRAVAQPADTRMMGIVHNALRRDIARAQSALARWPYPNPRQRSAVAEHLVWMTEFLHRHHRVEDDGLYPLVRQRVSQAAGILDAMDADHHALLPAIARLTDSARRYAADPSARLDLVTTLDRLAAVLLPHLQREELEMMPVVSEALTQAEWDAIEQAHAVKPLKPTELAFTALWLCDGASDEDRAIVRSLVPKPVARAIEIFATPAISATHGAFGIWRSTPGCARNSMDNSASIFRPRSRRCGSWSPIRFGFRSGATSVAGCDFWMARRRRDRAGDFVGPTAAAAIGGRVAARSSPTTSPTSSATSPQEVPAMQPPGTSGWNLSRRARG
;
A
#
# COMPACT_ATOMS: atom_id res chain seq x y z
N MET A 1 -35.79 -10.84 21.92
CA MET A 1 -35.28 -10.56 20.57
C MET A 1 -33.76 -10.57 20.65
N ARG A 2 -33.06 -11.42 19.87
CA ARG A 2 -31.60 -11.27 19.71
C ARG A 2 -31.37 -9.94 19.01
N ALA A 3 -30.52 -9.08 19.55
CA ALA A 3 -30.08 -7.88 18.84
C ALA A 3 -29.49 -8.33 17.50
N VAL A 4 -29.97 -7.75 16.40
CA VAL A 4 -29.35 -7.95 15.09
C VAL A 4 -27.95 -7.36 15.19
N ALA A 5 -26.93 -8.17 14.93
CA ALA A 5 -25.55 -7.72 14.96
C ALA A 5 -25.38 -6.58 13.95
N GLN A 6 -24.69 -5.52 14.34
CA GLN A 6 -24.47 -4.37 13.46
C GLN A 6 -23.56 -4.79 12.30
N PRO A 7 -23.89 -4.42 11.04
CA PRO A 7 -22.99 -4.56 9.90
C PRO A 7 -21.64 -3.90 10.16
N ALA A 8 -20.58 -4.37 9.51
CA ALA A 8 -19.25 -3.77 9.65
C ALA A 8 -19.22 -2.34 9.10
N ASP A 9 -18.73 -1.41 9.90
CA ASP A 9 -18.41 -0.03 9.53
C ASP A 9 -17.07 0.01 8.83
N THR A 10 -17.11 0.09 7.51
CA THR A 10 -15.92 0.06 6.64
C THR A 10 -15.28 1.44 6.42
N ARG A 11 -15.72 2.49 7.12
CA ARG A 11 -15.19 3.86 6.96
C ARG A 11 -13.69 3.96 7.21
N MET A 12 -13.12 3.09 8.04
CA MET A 12 -11.68 3.03 8.27
C MET A 12 -10.88 2.77 6.99
N MET A 13 -11.44 1.99 6.05
CA MET A 13 -10.83 1.74 4.74
C MET A 13 -10.63 3.05 3.97
N GLY A 14 -11.70 3.86 3.87
CA GLY A 14 -11.64 5.17 3.22
C GLY A 14 -10.66 6.14 3.90
N ILE A 15 -10.53 6.10 5.22
CA ILE A 15 -9.57 6.94 5.97
C ILE A 15 -8.12 6.58 5.59
N VAL A 16 -7.81 5.28 5.55
CA VAL A 16 -6.49 4.78 5.10
C VAL A 16 -6.21 5.21 3.66
N HIS A 17 -7.16 5.00 2.77
CA HIS A 17 -7.02 5.31 1.35
C HIS A 17 -6.86 6.81 1.09
N ASN A 18 -7.60 7.65 1.82
CA ASN A 18 -7.45 9.09 1.73
C ASN A 18 -6.05 9.55 2.14
N ALA A 19 -5.45 8.93 3.18
CA ALA A 19 -4.08 9.21 3.56
C ALA A 19 -3.06 8.80 2.49
N LEU A 20 -3.26 7.64 1.84
CA LEU A 20 -2.45 7.19 0.69
C LEU A 20 -2.55 8.18 -0.49
N ARG A 21 -3.76 8.52 -0.93
CA ARG A 21 -4.01 9.48 -2.02
C ARG A 21 -3.34 10.83 -1.75
N ARG A 22 -3.52 11.34 -0.53
CA ARG A 22 -2.96 12.62 -0.08
C ARG A 22 -1.45 12.65 -0.20
N ASP A 23 -0.75 11.62 0.29
CA ASP A 23 0.71 11.64 0.34
C ASP A 23 1.36 11.26 -0.99
N ILE A 24 0.69 10.48 -1.85
CA ILE A 24 1.06 10.33 -3.27
C ILE A 24 1.02 11.69 -3.98
N ALA A 25 -0.08 12.43 -3.86
CA ALA A 25 -0.24 13.74 -4.50
C ALA A 25 0.80 14.77 -3.99
N ARG A 26 1.09 14.74 -2.68
CA ARG A 26 2.13 15.58 -2.07
C ARG A 26 3.53 15.21 -2.56
N ALA A 27 3.84 13.92 -2.68
CA ALA A 27 5.11 13.43 -3.22
C ALA A 27 5.30 13.85 -4.68
N GLN A 28 4.30 13.64 -5.54
CA GLN A 28 4.32 14.10 -6.94
C GLN A 28 4.55 15.60 -7.02
N SER A 29 3.80 16.38 -6.22
CA SER A 29 3.94 17.82 -6.13
C SER A 29 5.34 18.28 -5.73
N ALA A 30 5.94 17.64 -4.72
CA ALA A 30 7.26 18.00 -4.20
C ALA A 30 8.38 17.62 -5.18
N LEU A 31 8.23 16.53 -5.92
CA LEU A 31 9.25 16.05 -6.85
C LEU A 31 9.18 16.75 -8.22
N ALA A 32 8.01 17.23 -8.65
CA ALA A 32 7.82 17.86 -9.96
C ALA A 32 8.16 19.35 -10.00
N ARG A 33 7.98 20.09 -8.88
CA ARG A 33 8.05 21.55 -8.86
C ARG A 33 9.37 22.08 -8.30
N TRP A 34 9.96 23.07 -8.99
CA TRP A 34 11.13 23.80 -8.50
C TRP A 34 10.71 24.82 -7.41
N PRO A 35 11.50 25.04 -6.34
CA PRO A 35 12.75 24.35 -6.01
C PRO A 35 12.53 22.91 -5.55
N TYR A 36 13.38 22.00 -6.01
CA TYR A 36 13.35 20.61 -5.57
C TYR A 36 13.76 20.48 -4.09
N PRO A 37 13.38 19.38 -3.41
CA PRO A 37 13.68 19.19 -1.99
C PRO A 37 15.16 19.38 -1.66
N ASN A 38 15.45 20.19 -0.64
CA ASN A 38 16.80 20.29 -0.07
C ASN A 38 17.23 18.94 0.54
N PRO A 39 18.52 18.73 0.87
CA PRO A 39 19.01 17.42 1.32
C PRO A 39 18.23 16.81 2.49
N ARG A 40 17.82 17.62 3.48
CA ARG A 40 17.04 17.14 4.63
C ARG A 40 15.63 16.73 4.20
N GLN A 41 14.97 17.54 3.37
CA GLN A 41 13.63 17.23 2.88
C GLN A 41 13.64 16.03 1.92
N ARG A 42 14.69 15.90 1.10
CA ARG A 42 14.92 14.75 0.20
C ARG A 42 14.92 13.44 0.97
N SER A 43 15.76 13.32 1.99
CA SER A 43 15.82 12.12 2.82
C SER A 43 14.47 11.83 3.46
N ALA A 44 13.79 12.84 3.97
CA ALA A 44 12.49 12.65 4.63
C ALA A 44 11.37 12.20 3.66
N VAL A 45 11.34 12.74 2.44
CA VAL A 45 10.41 12.28 1.37
C VAL A 45 10.70 10.83 1.01
N ALA A 46 11.98 10.49 0.80
CA ALA A 46 12.39 9.13 0.44
C ALA A 46 12.06 8.11 1.55
N GLU A 47 12.38 8.42 2.81
CA GLU A 47 12.06 7.58 3.97
C GLU A 47 10.55 7.37 4.12
N HIS A 48 9.76 8.43 3.91
CA HIS A 48 8.31 8.32 3.96
C HIS A 48 7.73 7.45 2.85
N LEU A 49 8.23 7.57 1.61
CA LEU A 49 7.79 6.71 0.51
C LEU A 49 8.15 5.23 0.76
N VAL A 50 9.33 4.95 1.33
CA VAL A 50 9.70 3.59 1.74
C VAL A 50 8.76 3.07 2.82
N TRP A 51 8.50 3.87 3.86
CA TRP A 51 7.54 3.51 4.91
C TRP A 51 6.13 3.27 4.35
N MET A 52 5.65 4.14 3.46
CA MET A 52 4.33 4.04 2.84
C MET A 52 4.20 2.77 2.00
N THR A 53 5.24 2.38 1.26
CA THR A 53 5.24 1.12 0.51
C THR A 53 5.18 -0.12 1.40
N GLU A 54 5.85 -0.10 2.56
CA GLU A 54 5.77 -1.20 3.54
C GLU A 54 4.39 -1.23 4.21
N PHE A 55 3.85 -0.07 4.57
CA PHE A 55 2.48 0.05 5.08
C PHE A 55 1.48 -0.55 4.09
N LEU A 56 1.56 -0.16 2.81
CA LEU A 56 0.67 -0.64 1.75
C LEU A 56 0.76 -2.16 1.58
N HIS A 57 1.97 -2.72 1.63
CA HIS A 57 2.15 -4.18 1.56
C HIS A 57 1.54 -4.91 2.77
N ARG A 58 1.63 -4.34 3.97
CA ARG A 58 0.96 -4.90 5.15
C ARG A 58 -0.55 -4.77 5.06
N HIS A 59 -1.05 -3.62 4.60
CA HIS A 59 -2.47 -3.33 4.42
C HIS A 59 -3.14 -4.38 3.53
N HIS A 60 -2.61 -4.61 2.32
CA HIS A 60 -3.15 -5.64 1.44
C HIS A 60 -3.06 -7.04 2.06
N ARG A 61 -2.04 -7.34 2.87
CA ARG A 61 -1.97 -8.60 3.62
C ARG A 61 -3.09 -8.76 4.65
N VAL A 62 -3.55 -7.68 5.27
CA VAL A 62 -4.70 -7.74 6.19
C VAL A 62 -5.97 -8.13 5.42
N GLU A 63 -6.21 -7.56 4.26
CA GLU A 63 -7.34 -7.95 3.41
C GLU A 63 -7.22 -9.40 2.96
N ASP A 64 -6.06 -9.76 2.42
CA ASP A 64 -5.77 -11.03 1.78
C ASP A 64 -5.84 -12.24 2.69
N ASP A 65 -5.35 -12.08 3.94
CA ASP A 65 -5.22 -13.16 4.92
C ASP A 65 -6.36 -13.13 5.95
N GLY A 66 -6.97 -11.96 6.18
CA GLY A 66 -8.00 -11.75 7.19
C GLY A 66 -9.39 -11.55 6.62
N LEU A 67 -9.57 -10.52 5.79
CA LEU A 67 -10.88 -10.02 5.40
C LEU A 67 -11.54 -10.84 4.28
N TYR A 68 -10.87 -10.91 3.13
CA TYR A 68 -11.40 -11.49 1.90
C TYR A 68 -11.67 -13.01 1.99
N PRO A 69 -10.90 -13.82 2.74
CA PRO A 69 -11.24 -15.22 2.96
C PRO A 69 -12.61 -15.41 3.62
N LEU A 70 -12.98 -14.56 4.58
CA LEU A 70 -14.28 -14.64 5.26
C LEU A 70 -15.42 -14.25 4.31
N VAL A 71 -15.23 -13.21 3.50
CA VAL A 71 -16.22 -12.83 2.49
C VAL A 71 -16.41 -13.97 1.47
N ARG A 72 -15.32 -14.57 0.99
CA ARG A 72 -15.38 -15.70 0.04
C ARG A 72 -16.17 -16.89 0.58
N GLN A 73 -16.07 -17.17 1.88
CA GLN A 73 -16.82 -18.24 2.53
C GLN A 73 -18.31 -17.96 2.67
N ARG A 74 -18.71 -16.68 2.76
CA ARG A 74 -20.08 -16.26 3.10
C ARG A 74 -20.90 -15.78 1.92
N VAL A 75 -20.25 -15.16 0.93
CA VAL A 75 -20.91 -14.50 -0.20
C VAL A 75 -20.40 -15.11 -1.50
N SER A 76 -21.03 -16.19 -1.95
CA SER A 76 -20.63 -16.89 -3.19
C SER A 76 -20.68 -15.98 -4.42
N GLN A 77 -21.62 -15.04 -4.45
CA GLN A 77 -21.76 -14.04 -5.52
C GLN A 77 -20.58 -13.04 -5.58
N ALA A 78 -19.79 -12.92 -4.50
CA ALA A 78 -18.63 -12.03 -4.45
C ALA A 78 -17.38 -12.60 -5.15
N ALA A 79 -17.42 -13.84 -5.67
CA ALA A 79 -16.26 -14.49 -6.27
C ALA A 79 -15.59 -13.62 -7.36
N GLY A 80 -16.38 -12.99 -8.23
CA GLY A 80 -15.85 -12.15 -9.31
C GLY A 80 -15.11 -10.91 -8.81
N ILE A 81 -15.67 -10.17 -7.83
CA ILE A 81 -15.00 -8.99 -7.28
C ILE A 81 -13.77 -9.39 -6.45
N LEU A 82 -13.81 -10.50 -5.71
CA LEU A 82 -12.67 -11.01 -4.96
C LEU A 82 -11.52 -11.45 -5.87
N ASP A 83 -11.82 -12.07 -7.03
CA ASP A 83 -10.80 -12.42 -8.02
C ASP A 83 -10.19 -11.16 -8.67
N ALA A 84 -10.99 -10.10 -8.85
CA ALA A 84 -10.49 -8.81 -9.33
C ALA A 84 -9.59 -8.12 -8.28
N MET A 85 -9.97 -8.12 -6.99
CA MET A 85 -9.12 -7.62 -5.90
C MET A 85 -7.78 -8.37 -5.81
N ASP A 86 -7.82 -9.71 -5.91
CA ASP A 86 -6.61 -10.53 -5.95
C ASP A 86 -5.71 -10.14 -7.13
N ALA A 87 -6.28 -9.94 -8.32
CA ALA A 87 -5.53 -9.50 -9.50
C ALA A 87 -4.92 -8.10 -9.33
N ASP A 88 -5.65 -7.16 -8.74
CA ASP A 88 -5.15 -5.81 -8.44
C ASP A 88 -3.97 -5.86 -7.45
N HIS A 89 -4.09 -6.64 -6.36
CA HIS A 89 -2.99 -6.84 -5.39
C HIS A 89 -1.74 -7.42 -6.04
N HIS A 90 -1.89 -8.41 -6.93
CA HIS A 90 -0.77 -8.97 -7.69
C HIS A 90 -0.11 -7.94 -8.63
N ALA A 91 -0.91 -7.10 -9.29
CA ALA A 91 -0.39 -6.04 -10.17
C ALA A 91 0.34 -4.93 -9.40
N LEU A 92 -0.05 -4.69 -8.13
CA LEU A 92 0.55 -3.70 -7.24
C LEU A 92 1.95 -4.08 -6.76
N LEU A 93 2.22 -5.37 -6.51
CA LEU A 93 3.51 -5.83 -5.98
C LEU A 93 4.75 -5.30 -6.73
N PRO A 94 4.86 -5.45 -8.06
CA PRO A 94 6.03 -4.94 -8.78
C PRO A 94 6.10 -3.40 -8.78
N ALA A 95 4.96 -2.70 -8.68
CA ALA A 95 4.95 -1.24 -8.57
C ALA A 95 5.45 -0.77 -7.20
N ILE A 96 5.02 -1.43 -6.12
CA ILE A 96 5.48 -1.21 -4.74
C ILE A 96 7.00 -1.39 -4.67
N ALA A 97 7.51 -2.54 -5.12
CA ALA A 97 8.94 -2.85 -5.08
C ALA A 97 9.80 -1.81 -5.82
N ARG A 98 9.38 -1.41 -7.04
CA ARG A 98 10.08 -0.39 -7.82
C ARG A 98 10.08 0.97 -7.14
N LEU A 99 8.96 1.38 -6.54
CA LEU A 99 8.90 2.64 -5.79
C LEU A 99 9.84 2.59 -4.58
N THR A 100 9.81 1.51 -3.79
CA THR A 100 10.71 1.33 -2.65
C THR A 100 12.18 1.47 -3.05
N ASP A 101 12.60 0.81 -4.12
CA ASP A 101 14.00 0.84 -4.57
C ASP A 101 14.42 2.21 -5.11
N SER A 102 13.57 2.85 -5.91
CA SER A 102 13.83 4.21 -6.41
C SER A 102 13.88 5.26 -5.29
N ALA A 103 13.04 5.11 -4.26
CA ALA A 103 13.05 5.99 -3.08
C ALA A 103 14.36 5.83 -2.31
N ARG A 104 14.84 4.60 -2.09
CA ARG A 104 16.15 4.33 -1.47
C ARG A 104 17.30 4.95 -2.28
N ARG A 105 17.28 4.82 -3.60
CA ARG A 105 18.28 5.46 -4.48
C ARG A 105 18.22 6.98 -4.40
N TYR A 106 17.04 7.58 -4.39
CA TYR A 106 16.87 9.02 -4.24
C TYR A 106 17.33 9.57 -2.89
N ALA A 107 17.19 8.80 -1.81
CA ALA A 107 17.76 9.15 -0.51
C ALA A 107 19.29 9.33 -0.60
N ALA A 108 19.96 8.40 -1.29
CA ALA A 108 21.40 8.37 -1.46
C ALA A 108 21.90 9.41 -2.48
N ASP A 109 21.23 9.54 -3.63
CA ASP A 109 21.66 10.38 -4.75
C ASP A 109 20.50 11.22 -5.31
N PRO A 110 20.60 12.57 -5.31
CA PRO A 110 19.56 13.43 -5.88
C PRO A 110 19.35 13.24 -7.38
N SER A 111 20.31 12.65 -8.12
CA SER A 111 20.18 12.35 -9.54
C SER A 111 19.04 11.36 -9.85
N ALA A 112 18.70 10.49 -8.89
CA ALA A 112 17.64 9.49 -9.03
C ALA A 112 16.20 10.07 -8.95
N ARG A 113 16.04 11.39 -8.86
CA ARG A 113 14.73 12.07 -8.74
C ARG A 113 13.76 11.69 -9.85
N LEU A 114 14.20 11.72 -11.11
CA LEU A 114 13.30 11.47 -12.26
C LEU A 114 12.82 10.02 -12.32
N ASP A 115 13.68 9.09 -11.91
CA ASP A 115 13.29 7.68 -11.78
C ASP A 115 12.26 7.51 -10.64
N LEU A 116 12.45 8.18 -9.49
CA LEU A 116 11.47 8.19 -8.41
C LEU A 116 10.10 8.78 -8.86
N VAL A 117 10.10 9.84 -9.66
CA VAL A 117 8.87 10.39 -10.24
C VAL A 117 8.18 9.32 -11.10
N THR A 118 8.93 8.66 -11.98
CA THR A 118 8.41 7.63 -12.89
C THR A 118 7.82 6.44 -12.14
N THR A 119 8.47 5.95 -11.08
CA THR A 119 7.97 4.82 -10.29
C THR A 119 6.77 5.21 -9.42
N LEU A 120 6.74 6.44 -8.90
CA LEU A 120 5.61 6.97 -8.15
C LEU A 120 4.36 7.09 -9.04
N ASP A 121 4.51 7.61 -10.26
CA ASP A 121 3.40 7.73 -11.22
C ASP A 121 2.89 6.34 -11.65
N ARG A 122 3.79 5.37 -11.82
CA ARG A 122 3.41 3.98 -12.11
C ARG A 122 2.65 3.33 -10.95
N LEU A 123 3.05 3.58 -9.70
CA LEU A 123 2.29 3.10 -8.54
C LEU A 123 0.91 3.76 -8.50
N ALA A 124 0.84 5.09 -8.67
CA ALA A 124 -0.42 5.82 -8.65
C ALA A 124 -1.40 5.31 -9.73
N ALA A 125 -0.89 5.03 -10.94
CA ALA A 125 -1.69 4.53 -12.06
C ALA A 125 -2.40 3.19 -11.79
N VAL A 126 -1.81 2.32 -10.95
CA VAL A 126 -2.42 1.03 -10.58
C VAL A 126 -3.16 1.09 -9.25
N LEU A 127 -2.65 1.86 -8.28
CA LEU A 127 -3.19 1.93 -6.94
C LEU A 127 -4.49 2.71 -6.90
N LEU A 128 -4.58 3.87 -7.55
CA LEU A 128 -5.77 4.72 -7.42
C LEU A 128 -7.07 4.04 -7.94
N PRO A 129 -7.06 3.35 -9.10
CA PRO A 129 -8.22 2.57 -9.53
C PRO A 129 -8.55 1.42 -8.58
N HIS A 130 -7.54 0.75 -8.04
CA HIS A 130 -7.72 -0.33 -7.06
C HIS A 130 -8.41 0.18 -5.78
N LEU A 131 -7.92 1.27 -5.17
CA LEU A 131 -8.53 1.87 -3.98
C LEU A 131 -9.98 2.28 -4.22
N GLN A 132 -10.29 2.79 -5.43
CA GLN A 132 -11.64 3.17 -5.81
C GLN A 132 -12.56 1.95 -5.92
N ARG A 133 -12.10 0.87 -6.57
CA ARG A 133 -12.85 -0.39 -6.68
C ARG A 133 -13.11 -0.98 -5.30
N GLU A 134 -12.10 -0.98 -4.44
CA GLU A 134 -12.24 -1.49 -3.08
C GLU A 134 -13.32 -0.71 -2.30
N GLU A 135 -13.28 0.62 -2.33
CA GLU A 135 -14.25 1.46 -1.62
C GLU A 135 -15.67 1.34 -2.17
N LEU A 136 -15.83 1.36 -3.50
CA LEU A 136 -17.15 1.46 -4.14
C LEU A 136 -17.82 0.10 -4.39
N GLU A 137 -17.03 -0.95 -4.57
CA GLU A 137 -17.54 -2.27 -4.94
C GLU A 137 -17.29 -3.31 -3.83
N MET A 138 -16.09 -3.35 -3.24
CA MET A 138 -15.74 -4.39 -2.26
C MET A 138 -16.24 -4.10 -0.85
N MET A 139 -16.09 -2.86 -0.36
CA MET A 139 -16.47 -2.50 1.02
C MET A 139 -17.98 -2.62 1.32
N PRO A 140 -18.91 -2.36 0.37
CA PRO A 140 -20.33 -2.68 0.58
C PRO A 140 -20.55 -4.18 0.82
N VAL A 141 -19.91 -5.04 0.02
CA VAL A 141 -19.99 -6.50 0.16
C VAL A 141 -19.41 -6.95 1.50
N VAL A 142 -18.30 -6.35 1.94
CA VAL A 142 -17.71 -6.61 3.25
C VAL A 142 -18.68 -6.22 4.37
N SER A 143 -19.29 -5.04 4.30
CA SER A 143 -20.23 -4.54 5.31
C SER A 143 -21.43 -5.47 5.48
N GLU A 144 -21.95 -6.02 4.39
CA GLU A 144 -23.05 -7.00 4.42
C GLU A 144 -22.60 -8.39 4.92
N ALA A 145 -21.36 -8.80 4.66
CA ALA A 145 -20.85 -10.13 4.97
C ALA A 145 -20.33 -10.28 6.42
N LEU A 146 -19.90 -9.19 7.04
CA LEU A 146 -19.27 -9.17 8.36
C LEU A 146 -20.04 -8.30 9.35
N THR A 147 -20.03 -8.74 10.60
CA THR A 147 -20.47 -7.90 11.71
C THR A 147 -19.37 -6.95 12.16
N GLN A 148 -19.71 -5.84 12.83
CA GLN A 148 -18.73 -4.92 13.42
C GLN A 148 -17.73 -5.64 14.33
N ALA A 149 -18.20 -6.60 15.14
CA ALA A 149 -17.34 -7.32 16.06
C ALA A 149 -16.28 -8.19 15.34
N GLU A 150 -16.62 -8.74 14.18
CA GLU A 150 -15.69 -9.50 13.36
C GLU A 150 -14.68 -8.59 12.67
N TRP A 151 -15.14 -7.47 12.14
CA TRP A 151 -14.28 -6.42 11.60
C TRP A 151 -13.25 -5.94 12.63
N ASP A 152 -13.71 -5.56 13.83
CA ASP A 152 -12.85 -5.10 14.93
C ASP A 152 -11.84 -6.18 15.32
N ALA A 153 -12.25 -7.46 15.34
CA ALA A 153 -11.36 -8.56 15.67
C ALA A 153 -10.23 -8.71 14.63
N ILE A 154 -10.54 -8.56 13.34
CA ILE A 154 -9.58 -8.60 12.24
C ILE A 154 -8.62 -7.40 12.33
N GLU A 155 -9.14 -6.18 12.47
CA GLU A 155 -8.31 -4.98 12.63
C GLU A 155 -7.36 -5.11 13.84
N GLN A 156 -7.88 -5.57 14.98
CA GLN A 156 -7.06 -5.76 16.17
C GLN A 156 -5.97 -6.82 15.96
N ALA A 157 -6.30 -7.96 15.35
CA ALA A 157 -5.37 -9.05 15.15
C ALA A 157 -4.28 -8.73 14.10
N HIS A 158 -4.63 -8.02 13.04
CA HIS A 158 -3.78 -7.89 11.86
C HIS A 158 -3.24 -6.46 11.64
N ALA A 159 -3.98 -5.41 12.01
CA ALA A 159 -3.59 -4.02 11.77
C ALA A 159 -3.08 -3.28 13.02
N VAL A 160 -3.53 -3.66 14.23
CA VAL A 160 -3.19 -2.94 15.48
C VAL A 160 -2.15 -3.68 16.34
N LYS A 161 -2.47 -4.87 16.85
CA LYS A 161 -1.60 -5.62 17.79
C LYS A 161 -0.21 -5.96 17.24
N PRO A 162 -0.03 -6.24 15.93
CA PRO A 162 1.30 -6.51 15.40
C PRO A 162 2.24 -5.28 15.40
N LEU A 163 1.71 -4.06 15.56
CA LEU A 163 2.50 -2.84 15.48
C LEU A 163 3.17 -2.51 16.81
N LYS A 164 4.41 -2.01 16.73
CA LYS A 164 5.06 -1.40 17.89
C LYS A 164 4.32 -0.11 18.26
N PRO A 165 4.25 0.28 19.55
CA PRO A 165 3.55 1.49 19.97
C PRO A 165 3.95 2.77 19.21
N THR A 166 5.23 2.92 18.88
CA THR A 166 5.75 4.06 18.12
C THR A 166 5.25 4.08 16.67
N GLU A 167 5.15 2.90 16.05
CA GLU A 167 4.65 2.75 14.68
C GLU A 167 3.14 2.94 14.62
N LEU A 168 2.41 2.43 15.62
CA LEU A 168 0.99 2.66 15.77
C LEU A 168 0.67 4.15 15.94
N ALA A 169 1.43 4.84 16.81
CA ALA A 169 1.27 6.28 17.01
C ALA A 169 1.59 7.07 15.73
N PHE A 170 2.65 6.70 15.01
CA PHE A 170 2.99 7.31 13.72
C PHE A 170 1.86 7.11 12.71
N THR A 171 1.36 5.89 12.57
CA THR A 171 0.29 5.54 11.62
C THR A 171 -0.98 6.32 11.95
N ALA A 172 -1.37 6.38 13.22
CA ALA A 172 -2.58 7.09 13.63
C ALA A 172 -2.48 8.61 13.39
N LEU A 173 -1.32 9.22 13.64
CA LEU A 173 -1.07 10.63 13.32
C LEU A 173 -1.09 10.88 11.81
N TRP A 174 -0.55 9.95 11.03
CA TRP A 174 -0.57 10.00 9.56
C TRP A 174 -2.00 9.90 9.00
N LEU A 175 -2.83 9.01 9.55
CA LEU A 175 -4.25 8.89 9.19
C LEU A 175 -5.03 10.16 9.56
N CYS A 176 -4.73 10.76 10.70
CA CYS A 176 -5.40 11.98 11.15
C CYS A 176 -5.02 13.23 10.33
N ASP A 177 -3.91 13.25 9.58
CA ASP A 177 -3.48 14.44 8.86
C ASP A 177 -4.48 14.85 7.75
N GLY A 178 -5.08 16.04 7.88
CA GLY A 178 -6.13 16.50 6.96
C GLY A 178 -7.47 15.75 7.04
N ALA A 179 -7.63 14.80 7.98
CA ALA A 179 -8.89 14.08 8.18
C ALA A 179 -9.95 14.95 8.90
N SER A 180 -11.23 14.62 8.71
CA SER A 180 -12.35 15.25 9.41
C SER A 180 -12.35 14.93 10.91
N ASP A 181 -13.09 15.69 11.71
CA ASP A 181 -13.20 15.40 13.15
C ASP A 181 -13.86 14.04 13.43
N GLU A 182 -14.81 13.65 12.58
CA GLU A 182 -15.44 12.33 12.61
C GLU A 182 -14.42 11.22 12.32
N ASP A 183 -13.68 11.32 11.22
CA ASP A 183 -12.65 10.32 10.85
C ASP A 183 -11.58 10.18 11.95
N ARG A 184 -11.15 11.30 12.53
CA ARG A 184 -10.20 11.30 13.65
C ARG A 184 -10.79 10.58 14.87
N ALA A 185 -12.09 10.68 15.12
CA ALA A 185 -12.73 9.96 16.21
C ALA A 185 -12.72 8.45 15.96
N ILE A 186 -12.92 8.01 14.71
CA ILE A 186 -12.81 6.58 14.33
C ILE A 186 -11.36 6.10 14.51
N VAL A 187 -10.35 6.84 14.04
CA VAL A 187 -8.94 6.45 14.26
C VAL A 187 -8.60 6.33 15.75
N ARG A 188 -9.13 7.24 16.59
CA ARG A 188 -8.90 7.22 18.04
C ARG A 188 -9.54 6.03 18.74
N SER A 189 -10.68 5.52 18.27
CA SER A 189 -11.37 4.40 18.91
C SER A 189 -10.62 3.07 18.74
N LEU A 190 -9.82 2.94 17.68
CA LEU A 190 -9.10 1.71 17.33
C LEU A 190 -7.74 1.56 18.03
N VAL A 191 -7.20 2.65 18.58
CA VAL A 191 -5.88 2.67 19.22
C VAL A 191 -5.97 2.65 20.75
N PRO A 192 -4.95 2.14 21.47
CA PRO A 192 -4.91 2.20 22.93
C PRO A 192 -5.01 3.64 23.45
N LYS A 193 -5.65 3.82 24.62
CA LYS A 193 -5.89 5.13 25.24
C LYS A 193 -4.67 6.08 25.29
N PRO A 194 -3.43 5.62 25.60
CA PRO A 194 -2.27 6.49 25.56
C PRO A 194 -2.00 7.08 24.17
N VAL A 195 -2.22 6.30 23.11
CA VAL A 195 -2.07 6.73 21.71
C VAL A 195 -3.21 7.66 21.31
N ALA A 196 -4.46 7.33 21.68
CA ALA A 196 -5.61 8.19 21.43
C ALA A 196 -5.41 9.61 22.01
N ARG A 197 -4.88 9.69 23.23
CA ARG A 197 -4.56 10.97 23.89
C ARG A 197 -3.43 11.73 23.19
N ALA A 198 -2.42 11.05 22.66
CA ALA A 198 -1.39 11.69 21.85
C ALA A 198 -1.99 12.29 20.56
N ILE A 199 -2.92 11.60 19.90
CA ILE A 199 -3.61 12.13 18.72
C ILE A 199 -4.40 13.39 19.06
N GLU A 200 -5.14 13.42 20.18
CA GLU A 200 -5.86 14.64 20.61
C GLU A 200 -4.92 15.84 20.78
N ILE A 201 -3.74 15.61 21.36
CA ILE A 201 -2.75 16.67 21.59
C ILE A 201 -2.13 17.12 20.27
N PHE A 202 -1.69 16.20 19.43
CA PHE A 202 -0.83 16.53 18.28
C PHE A 202 -1.57 16.70 16.95
N ALA A 203 -2.81 16.20 16.83
CA ALA A 203 -3.56 16.25 15.58
C ALA A 203 -4.54 17.44 15.50
N THR A 204 -4.70 18.26 16.55
CA THR A 204 -5.58 19.46 16.49
C THR A 204 -5.16 20.43 15.39
N PRO A 205 -6.10 21.15 14.74
CA PRO A 205 -5.80 22.03 13.59
C PRO A 205 -4.71 23.07 13.86
N ALA A 206 -4.65 23.64 15.07
CA ALA A 206 -3.63 24.63 15.46
C ALA A 206 -2.21 24.04 15.52
N ILE A 207 -2.09 22.79 15.97
CA ILE A 207 -0.82 22.06 16.02
C ILE A 207 -0.54 21.46 14.65
N SER A 208 -1.52 20.91 13.93
CA SER A 208 -1.38 20.36 12.57
C SER A 208 -1.04 21.41 11.50
N ALA A 209 -1.43 22.68 11.65
CA ALA A 209 -0.94 23.76 10.77
C ALA A 209 0.56 24.07 11.00
N THR A 210 1.00 24.00 12.25
CA THR A 210 2.37 24.32 12.69
C THR A 210 3.31 23.09 12.64
N HIS A 211 2.71 21.91 12.74
CA HIS A 211 3.24 20.54 12.91
C HIS A 211 2.41 19.55 12.09
N GLY A 212 1.99 19.90 10.86
CA GLY A 212 1.50 18.91 9.89
C GLY A 212 2.43 17.72 10.01
N ALA A 213 1.88 16.56 10.40
CA ALA A 213 2.55 15.57 11.27
C ALA A 213 3.96 15.20 10.79
N PHE A 214 4.19 15.47 9.51
CA PHE A 214 5.45 15.44 8.83
C PHE A 214 5.77 16.82 8.26
N GLY A 215 6.73 17.53 8.88
CA GLY A 215 7.40 18.69 8.27
C GLY A 215 8.06 18.40 6.91
N ILE A 216 7.98 17.15 6.43
CA ILE A 216 8.32 16.65 5.10
C ILE A 216 7.74 17.54 3.99
N TRP A 217 6.49 17.99 4.15
CA TRP A 217 5.77 18.72 3.10
C TRP A 217 5.87 20.25 3.22
N ARG A 218 6.48 20.79 4.29
CA ARG A 218 6.73 22.23 4.43
C ARG A 218 7.82 22.60 3.42
N SER A 219 7.48 23.44 2.44
CA SER A 219 8.31 24.14 1.43
C SER A 219 7.71 24.07 0.01
N THR A 220 6.66 23.30 -0.24
CA THR A 220 6.02 23.25 -1.57
C THR A 220 5.11 24.46 -1.78
N PRO A 221 5.42 25.41 -2.69
CA PRO A 221 4.51 26.53 -2.97
C PRO A 221 3.22 25.94 -3.56
N GLY A 222 2.08 26.06 -2.86
CA GLY A 222 0.77 25.59 -3.33
C GLY A 222 0.06 24.56 -2.46
N CYS A 223 0.71 24.00 -1.42
CA CYS A 223 0.03 23.09 -0.49
C CYS A 223 -0.74 23.81 0.64
N ALA A 224 -0.69 25.15 0.70
CA ALA A 224 -1.21 25.94 1.82
C ALA A 224 -2.46 26.79 1.50
N ARG A 225 -3.04 26.71 0.29
CA ARG A 225 -4.23 27.48 -0.08
C ARG A 225 -5.08 26.68 -1.06
N ASN A 226 -6.05 25.95 -0.54
CA ASN A 226 -7.32 25.61 -1.19
C ASN A 226 -8.29 25.14 -0.09
N SER A 227 -8.49 26.01 0.88
CA SER A 227 -9.64 25.99 1.80
C SER A 227 -9.71 27.39 2.38
N MET A 228 -10.29 28.31 1.61
CA MET A 228 -10.80 29.57 2.09
C MET A 228 -11.78 30.03 1.02
N ASP A 229 -13.00 29.54 1.16
CA ASP A 229 -14.16 30.19 0.58
C ASP A 229 -14.42 31.51 1.34
N ASN A 230 -14.99 32.46 0.61
CA ASN A 230 -15.17 33.87 0.96
C ASN A 230 -15.72 34.12 2.37
N SER A 231 -15.00 34.92 3.17
CA SER A 231 -15.56 35.95 4.05
C SER A 231 -14.44 36.79 4.67
N ALA A 232 -14.45 38.08 4.40
CA ALA A 232 -13.57 39.06 5.03
C ALA A 232 -13.88 39.22 6.52
N SER A 233 -12.85 39.28 7.37
CA SER A 233 -12.57 40.42 8.26
C SER A 233 -11.56 40.10 9.39
N ILE A 234 -10.55 40.97 9.49
CA ILE A 234 -10.05 41.62 10.72
C ILE A 234 -9.80 40.72 11.95
N PHE A 235 -8.54 40.28 12.14
CA PHE A 235 -7.73 40.55 13.36
C PHE A 235 -6.31 39.98 13.19
N ARG A 236 -5.27 40.79 13.40
CA ARG A 236 -3.86 40.35 13.50
C ARG A 236 -3.46 40.33 14.97
N PRO A 237 -2.98 39.21 15.55
CA PRO A 237 -2.20 39.26 16.77
C PRO A 237 -0.70 39.04 16.53
N ARG A 238 0.05 39.71 17.40
CA ARG A 238 1.51 39.90 17.45
C ARG A 238 2.32 38.62 17.57
N SER A 239 3.49 38.65 16.95
CA SER A 239 4.60 37.68 17.07
C SER A 239 5.03 37.44 18.52
N ARG A 240 5.06 36.18 18.95
CA ARG A 240 5.89 35.73 20.08
C ARG A 240 6.92 34.70 19.60
N ARG A 241 8.12 34.81 20.15
CA ARG A 241 9.35 34.08 19.79
C ARG A 241 9.14 32.56 19.84
N CYS A 242 9.56 31.87 18.78
CA CYS A 242 9.69 30.41 18.76
C CYS A 242 10.84 29.97 19.67
N GLY A 243 10.54 29.16 20.69
CA GLY A 243 11.54 28.37 21.38
C GLY A 243 12.02 27.24 20.48
N SER A 244 13.33 27.02 20.40
CA SER A 244 13.93 25.93 19.62
C SER A 244 13.59 24.59 20.26
N TRP A 245 12.88 23.73 19.52
CA TRP A 245 12.70 22.32 19.86
C TRP A 245 13.39 21.46 18.80
N SER A 246 14.23 20.52 19.26
CA SER A 246 14.89 19.54 18.41
C SER A 246 13.85 18.58 17.80
N PRO A 247 13.92 18.27 16.50
CA PRO A 247 13.05 17.26 15.89
C PRO A 247 13.40 15.88 16.46
N ILE A 248 12.39 15.14 16.92
CA ILE A 248 12.49 13.73 17.29
C ILE A 248 12.88 12.95 16.03
N ARG A 249 14.07 12.35 16.01
CA ARG A 249 14.49 11.43 14.95
C ARG A 249 13.81 10.08 15.17
N PHE A 250 12.84 9.74 14.33
CA PHE A 250 12.36 8.36 14.22
C PHE A 250 13.39 7.54 13.45
N GLY A 251 14.33 6.94 14.17
CA GLY A 251 15.29 6.01 13.58
C GLY A 251 14.58 4.72 13.19
N PHE A 252 14.11 4.62 11.96
CA PHE A 252 13.72 3.34 11.38
C PHE A 252 14.99 2.54 11.08
N ARG A 253 15.29 1.53 11.90
CA ARG A 253 16.17 0.44 11.46
C ARG A 253 15.38 -0.40 10.47
N SER A 254 15.71 -0.24 9.19
CA SER A 254 15.26 -1.10 8.10
C SER A 254 15.68 -2.55 8.37
N GLY A 255 14.72 -3.41 8.69
CA GLY A 255 14.85 -4.84 8.44
C GLY A 255 14.75 -5.04 6.94
N ALA A 256 15.72 -5.73 6.34
CA ALA A 256 15.70 -6.02 4.92
C ALA A 256 14.57 -7.01 4.60
N THR A 257 13.44 -6.52 4.11
CA THR A 257 12.55 -7.34 3.27
C THR A 257 13.22 -7.43 1.90
N SER A 258 13.90 -8.56 1.67
CA SER A 258 14.50 -8.88 0.38
C SER A 258 13.43 -9.26 -0.64
N VAL A 259 13.77 -9.17 -1.93
CA VAL A 259 12.98 -9.65 -3.08
C VAL A 259 12.42 -11.07 -2.87
N ALA A 260 13.08 -11.90 -2.04
CA ALA A 260 12.60 -13.24 -1.69
C ALA A 260 11.23 -13.28 -1.00
N GLY A 261 10.80 -12.19 -0.34
CA GLY A 261 9.46 -12.09 0.26
C GLY A 261 8.33 -12.08 -0.76
N CYS A 262 8.53 -11.43 -1.92
CA CYS A 262 7.57 -11.39 -3.00
C CYS A 262 7.48 -12.74 -3.73
N ASP A 263 8.62 -13.40 -3.97
CA ASP A 263 8.66 -14.72 -4.62
C ASP A 263 8.03 -15.82 -3.75
N PHE A 264 8.26 -15.77 -2.42
CA PHE A 264 7.65 -16.69 -1.48
C PHE A 264 6.12 -16.56 -1.43
N TRP A 265 5.60 -15.34 -1.52
CA TRP A 265 4.16 -15.05 -1.51
C TRP A 265 3.47 -15.57 -2.78
N MET A 266 4.03 -15.29 -3.96
CA MET A 266 3.52 -15.85 -5.24
C MET A 266 3.53 -17.38 -5.22
N ALA A 267 4.53 -18.00 -4.59
CA ALA A 267 4.68 -19.46 -4.49
C ALA A 267 3.76 -20.12 -3.45
N ARG A 268 3.30 -19.40 -2.42
CA ARG A 268 2.31 -19.90 -1.45
C ARG A 268 0.91 -19.90 -2.07
N ARG A 269 0.50 -18.81 -2.73
CA ARG A 269 -0.82 -18.67 -3.35
C ARG A 269 -1.06 -19.60 -4.55
N ARG A 270 -0.02 -19.88 -5.36
CA ARG A 270 -0.13 -20.90 -6.43
C ARG A 270 -0.44 -22.30 -5.89
N ARG A 271 -0.03 -22.61 -4.67
CA ARG A 271 -0.36 -23.89 -4.01
C ARG A 271 -1.81 -23.91 -3.53
N ASP A 272 -2.32 -22.81 -2.99
CA ASP A 272 -3.70 -22.72 -2.52
C ASP A 272 -4.73 -22.76 -3.68
N ARG A 273 -4.38 -22.30 -4.89
CA ARG A 273 -5.21 -22.50 -6.11
C ARG A 273 -5.18 -23.93 -6.69
N ALA A 274 -4.16 -24.71 -6.36
CA ALA A 274 -3.97 -26.06 -6.92
C ALA A 274 -4.55 -27.16 -6.02
N GLY A 275 -4.97 -26.85 -4.80
CA GLY A 275 -5.54 -27.80 -3.86
C GLY A 275 -7.06 -27.72 -3.80
N ASP A 276 -7.74 -28.53 -4.61
CA ASP A 276 -8.98 -29.24 -4.24
C ASP A 276 -9.42 -30.19 -5.36
N PHE A 277 -8.93 -31.44 -5.32
CA PHE A 277 -9.74 -32.62 -5.69
C PHE A 277 -9.11 -33.91 -5.15
N VAL A 278 -9.39 -34.29 -3.90
CA VAL A 278 -9.64 -35.70 -3.50
C VAL A 278 -10.55 -35.70 -2.27
N GLY A 279 -11.80 -36.14 -2.45
CA GLY A 279 -12.73 -36.50 -1.37
C GLY A 279 -12.47 -37.90 -0.78
N PRO A 280 -13.21 -38.31 0.27
CA PRO A 280 -12.65 -39.07 1.39
C PRO A 280 -12.79 -40.59 1.26
N THR A 281 -11.86 -41.35 1.86
CA THR A 281 -12.10 -42.71 2.38
C THR A 281 -11.30 -42.95 3.68
N ALA A 282 -11.87 -43.80 4.52
CA ALA A 282 -11.65 -43.91 5.94
C ALA A 282 -10.60 -44.96 6.38
N ALA A 283 -10.13 -44.78 7.62
CA ALA A 283 -9.82 -45.78 8.65
C ALA A 283 -8.60 -46.74 8.52
N ALA A 284 -7.66 -46.54 9.45
CA ALA A 284 -7.03 -47.49 10.39
C ALA A 284 -6.19 -48.70 9.90
N ALA A 285 -4.89 -48.69 10.26
CA ALA A 285 -4.10 -49.77 10.90
C ALA A 285 -2.62 -49.33 10.98
N ILE A 286 -2.06 -49.00 12.15
CA ILE A 286 -1.22 -49.86 13.03
C ILE A 286 -0.19 -50.73 12.28
N GLY A 287 1.10 -50.45 12.49
CA GLY A 287 2.14 -51.48 12.66
C GLY A 287 3.34 -51.45 11.71
N GLY A 288 4.55 -51.40 12.29
CA GLY A 288 5.69 -52.17 11.76
C GLY A 288 6.85 -51.39 11.14
N ARG A 289 7.94 -51.24 11.90
CA ARG A 289 9.31 -51.03 11.38
C ARG A 289 9.78 -52.31 10.65
N VAL A 290 10.65 -52.17 9.65
CA VAL A 290 12.02 -52.74 9.58
C VAL A 290 12.53 -52.82 8.12
N ALA A 291 13.63 -52.10 7.90
CA ALA A 291 14.84 -52.39 7.13
C ALA A 291 14.84 -53.16 5.78
N ALA A 292 15.51 -52.48 4.83
CA ALA A 292 16.72 -52.90 4.11
C ALA A 292 16.64 -53.62 2.75
N ARG A 293 17.37 -52.99 1.80
CA ARG A 293 18.11 -53.51 0.62
C ARG A 293 17.21 -54.08 -0.50
N SER A 294 17.35 -53.68 -1.76
CA SER A 294 18.59 -53.73 -2.55
C SER A 294 18.44 -52.93 -3.85
N SER A 295 19.44 -52.12 -4.19
CA SER A 295 19.86 -51.83 -5.57
C SER A 295 21.08 -52.74 -5.86
N PRO A 296 21.54 -53.02 -7.10
CA PRO A 296 21.79 -52.01 -8.14
C PRO A 296 21.69 -52.51 -9.60
N THR A 297 22.22 -51.68 -10.52
CA THR A 297 22.51 -51.83 -11.96
C THR A 297 21.53 -51.07 -12.86
N THR A 298 21.90 -50.28 -13.87
CA THR A 298 23.19 -49.90 -14.51
C THR A 298 22.87 -48.74 -15.47
N SER A 299 23.74 -47.75 -15.61
CA SER A 299 23.72 -46.82 -16.77
C SER A 299 24.31 -47.49 -18.01
N PRO A 300 23.93 -47.06 -19.22
CA PRO A 300 24.94 -46.42 -20.08
C PRO A 300 24.44 -45.25 -20.98
N THR A 301 25.31 -44.24 -21.06
CA THR A 301 25.73 -43.41 -22.21
C THR A 301 24.80 -42.94 -23.35
N SER A 302 24.77 -41.61 -23.48
CA SER A 302 25.03 -40.76 -24.67
C SER A 302 24.18 -40.85 -25.94
N SER A 303 23.63 -39.70 -26.34
CA SER A 303 23.94 -39.07 -27.64
C SER A 303 23.35 -37.67 -27.73
N ALA A 304 24.20 -36.71 -28.08
CA ALA A 304 23.87 -35.33 -28.40
C ALA A 304 23.28 -35.21 -29.81
N THR A 305 22.40 -34.22 -30.03
CA THR A 305 22.10 -33.70 -31.36
C THR A 305 21.83 -32.20 -31.26
N SER A 306 22.60 -31.44 -32.05
CA SER A 306 22.57 -29.97 -32.16
C SER A 306 21.46 -29.49 -33.12
N PRO A 307 21.13 -28.18 -33.13
CA PRO A 307 19.85 -27.64 -33.55
C PRO A 307 19.77 -27.31 -35.04
N GLN A 308 18.55 -27.37 -35.60
CA GLN A 308 18.24 -26.88 -36.95
C GLN A 308 17.98 -25.36 -36.96
N GLU A 309 18.58 -24.72 -37.95
CA GLU A 309 18.48 -23.30 -38.30
C GLU A 309 17.08 -22.91 -38.79
N VAL A 310 16.63 -21.71 -38.41
CA VAL A 310 15.43 -21.04 -38.94
C VAL A 310 15.92 -19.79 -39.69
N PRO A 311 15.52 -19.55 -40.95
CA PRO A 311 16.02 -18.42 -41.73
C PRO A 311 15.36 -17.09 -41.33
N ALA A 312 16.17 -16.02 -41.41
CA ALA A 312 15.84 -14.65 -41.06
C ALA A 312 14.79 -14.01 -41.99
N MET A 313 13.85 -13.28 -41.40
CA MET A 313 12.84 -12.49 -42.08
C MET A 313 13.28 -11.02 -42.10
N GLN A 314 13.47 -10.45 -43.30
CA GLN A 314 13.78 -9.03 -43.49
C GLN A 314 12.51 -8.15 -43.31
N PRO A 315 12.66 -6.90 -42.80
CA PRO A 315 11.54 -5.95 -42.70
C PRO A 315 11.39 -5.09 -43.96
N PRO A 316 10.15 -4.77 -44.41
CA PRO A 316 9.95 -3.75 -45.43
C PRO A 316 9.89 -2.34 -44.82
N GLY A 317 10.89 -1.53 -45.19
CA GLY A 317 10.71 -0.28 -45.94
C GLY A 317 9.79 0.82 -45.39
N THR A 318 10.42 1.89 -44.92
CA THR A 318 9.85 3.23 -44.73
C THR A 318 9.52 3.95 -46.05
N SER A 319 8.31 4.50 -46.16
CA SER A 319 7.95 5.64 -47.02
C SER A 319 6.78 6.36 -46.33
N GLY A 320 6.79 7.63 -45.91
CA GLY A 320 7.51 8.78 -46.42
C GLY A 320 6.66 9.51 -47.44
N TRP A 321 5.63 10.29 -47.02
CA TRP A 321 5.04 11.35 -47.84
C TRP A 321 4.53 12.54 -47.01
N ASN A 322 4.68 13.68 -47.68
CA ASN A 322 4.74 15.05 -47.21
C ASN A 322 3.39 15.69 -46.90
N LEU A 323 3.49 16.70 -46.04
CA LEU A 323 2.67 17.91 -45.95
C LEU A 323 2.00 18.35 -47.26
N SER A 324 0.72 18.74 -47.17
CA SER A 324 0.18 19.85 -47.96
C SER A 324 -0.97 20.54 -47.23
N ARG A 325 -0.78 21.85 -47.03
CA ARG A 325 -1.77 22.83 -46.58
C ARG A 325 -2.93 22.92 -47.58
N ARG A 326 -4.14 23.23 -47.08
CA ARG A 326 -4.99 24.28 -47.67
C ARG A 326 -6.06 24.74 -46.70
N ALA A 327 -6.08 26.06 -46.51
CA ALA A 327 -7.16 26.82 -45.91
C ALA A 327 -8.29 27.03 -46.93
N ARG A 328 -9.54 26.99 -46.45
CA ARG A 328 -10.65 27.96 -46.65
C ARG A 328 -11.99 27.28 -46.42
N GLY A 329 -12.84 27.97 -45.66
CA GLY A 329 -14.19 27.59 -45.24
C GLY A 329 -14.48 28.32 -43.95
#